data_AF-A0A532DF42-F1
#
_entry.id   AF-A0A532DF42-F1
#
_cell.length_a   1.000
_cell.length_b   1.000
_cell.length_c   1.000
_cell.angle_alpha   90.00
_cell.angle_beta   90.00
_cell.angle_gamma   90.00
#
_symmetry.space_group_name_H-M   'P 1'
#
loop_
_entity.id
_entity.type
_entity.pdbx_description
1 polymer ?
#
loop_
_entity_poly.entity_id
_entity_poly.type
_entity_poly.pdbx_seq_one_letter_code
_entity_poly.pdbx_strand_id
1 'polypeptide(L)'
;MRNKIPCSAERLSLLDPPMIQAVVDRNAFHIGNQYLSQNRVRIVEADDAQITSAVIGNSGLYEQTIRLKEGHLISKCSCALPEEPMCRHSIAVLLEYHRWAQPRNNQQKKSKASPAPQPAEPPTNRDSAPAPRSAPTTDLKLGEVMAFVEWFQLGVKALERGEPLPESSKLGGDIAPWIQAIRNLEERRRESEEIQINLESDMRTREAYVGRLTQQLQASMEEMKAAQANAQQLQQELTSCKEMLAKVAEVVSEVGSYDSQLKSIASEVLSKGSQLDKLAHSFREVSITLRAIAKNSANL
;
A
#
# COMPACT_ATOMS: atom_id res chain seq x y z
N MET A 1 4.23 -6.94 -20.62
CA MET A 1 3.23 -6.88 -21.72
C MET A 1 3.41 -5.62 -22.55
N ARG A 2 2.99 -5.62 -23.81
CA ARG A 2 3.06 -4.46 -24.70
C ARG A 2 1.71 -4.28 -25.40
N ASN A 3 1.04 -3.17 -25.14
CA ASN A 3 -0.23 -2.85 -25.75
C ASN A 3 -0.09 -1.64 -26.67
N LYS A 4 -0.87 -1.60 -27.76
CA LYS A 4 -0.84 -0.55 -28.78
C LYS A 4 -2.27 -0.10 -29.06
N ILE A 5 -2.56 1.18 -28.81
CA ILE A 5 -3.90 1.77 -28.99
C ILE A 5 -3.81 2.89 -30.02
N PRO A 6 -4.71 2.97 -31.02
CA PRO A 6 -4.80 4.12 -31.90
C PRO A 6 -5.07 5.39 -31.09
N CYS A 7 -4.26 6.43 -31.29
CA CYS A 7 -4.36 7.65 -30.50
C CYS A 7 -4.14 8.87 -31.39
N SER A 8 -5.13 9.76 -31.41
CA SER A 8 -5.08 11.03 -32.14
C SER A 8 -4.41 12.17 -31.36
N ALA A 9 -4.01 11.92 -30.10
CA ALA A 9 -3.36 12.94 -29.28
C ALA A 9 -1.91 13.17 -29.74
N GLU A 10 -1.55 14.44 -29.96
CA GLU A 10 -0.17 14.82 -30.32
C GLU A 10 0.78 14.78 -29.11
N ARG A 11 0.25 14.92 -27.90
CA ARG A 11 0.99 14.94 -26.63
C ARG A 11 0.27 14.11 -25.57
N LEU A 12 1.03 13.47 -24.69
CA LEU A 12 0.48 12.64 -23.60
C LEU A 12 -0.35 13.46 -22.60
N SER A 13 -0.11 14.76 -22.49
CA SER A 13 -0.81 15.66 -21.57
C SER A 13 -2.26 15.94 -22.00
N LEU A 14 -2.57 15.74 -23.28
CA LEU A 14 -3.91 15.90 -23.87
C LEU A 14 -4.82 14.69 -23.65
N LEU A 15 -4.31 13.63 -23.02
CA LEU A 15 -5.11 12.45 -22.68
C LEU A 15 -5.90 12.71 -21.39
N ASP A 16 -7.09 13.26 -21.55
CA ASP A 16 -7.96 13.56 -20.40
C ASP A 16 -8.53 12.27 -19.76
N PRO A 17 -8.81 12.27 -18.44
CA PRO A 17 -9.38 11.13 -17.73
C PRO A 17 -10.65 10.52 -18.38
N PRO A 18 -11.61 11.32 -18.90
CA PRO A 18 -12.76 10.76 -19.61
C PRO A 18 -12.40 10.02 -20.91
N MET A 19 -11.38 10.48 -21.64
CA MET A 19 -10.91 9.80 -22.86
C MET A 19 -10.28 8.46 -22.50
N ILE A 20 -9.47 8.42 -21.44
CA ILE A 20 -8.87 7.18 -20.94
C ILE A 20 -9.96 6.20 -20.50
N GLN A 21 -10.96 6.67 -19.74
CA GLN A 21 -12.08 5.86 -19.26
C GLN A 21 -12.91 5.24 -20.40
N ALA A 22 -13.05 5.94 -21.53
CA ALA A 22 -13.84 5.47 -22.67
C ALA A 22 -13.21 4.29 -23.43
N VAL A 23 -11.89 4.09 -23.30
CA VAL A 23 -11.13 3.11 -24.10
C VAL A 23 -10.69 1.89 -23.29
N VAL A 24 -10.74 1.98 -21.96
CA VAL A 24 -10.27 0.91 -21.06
C VAL A 24 -11.42 0.23 -20.32
N ASP A 25 -11.17 -0.97 -19.81
CA ASP A 25 -12.14 -1.69 -18.98
C ASP A 25 -12.50 -0.87 -17.71
N ARG A 26 -13.79 -0.88 -17.35
CA ARG A 26 -14.34 -0.09 -16.23
C ARG A 26 -13.70 -0.48 -14.90
N ASN A 27 -13.42 -1.75 -14.67
CA ASN A 27 -12.77 -2.23 -13.45
C ASN A 27 -11.28 -1.84 -13.43
N ALA A 28 -10.60 -1.96 -14.58
CA ALA A 28 -9.21 -1.52 -14.71
C ALA A 28 -9.06 -0.01 -14.45
N PHE A 29 -10.00 0.82 -14.95
CA PHE A 29 -10.02 2.26 -14.67
C PHE A 29 -10.23 2.58 -13.20
N HIS A 30 -11.19 1.90 -12.55
CA HIS A 30 -11.47 2.10 -11.14
C HIS A 30 -10.25 1.80 -10.27
N ILE A 31 -9.58 0.66 -10.50
CA ILE A 31 -8.39 0.29 -9.75
C ILE A 31 -7.21 1.22 -10.09
N GLY A 32 -7.07 1.64 -11.35
CA GLY A 32 -6.06 2.64 -11.73
C GLY A 32 -6.24 3.97 -10.96
N ASN A 33 -7.48 4.43 -10.82
CA ASN A 33 -7.80 5.63 -10.04
C ASN A 33 -7.59 5.42 -8.53
N GLN A 34 -7.78 4.20 -8.03
CA GLN A 34 -7.43 3.85 -6.65
C GLN A 34 -5.92 3.91 -6.41
N TYR A 35 -5.10 3.44 -7.35
CA TYR A 35 -3.64 3.53 -7.22
C TYR A 35 -3.15 4.98 -7.27
N LEU A 36 -3.79 5.82 -8.08
CA LEU A 36 -3.57 7.26 -8.07
C LEU A 36 -3.91 7.89 -6.71
N SER A 37 -5.11 7.65 -6.18
CA SER A 37 -5.55 8.25 -4.90
C SER A 37 -4.74 7.79 -3.70
N GLN A 38 -4.15 6.60 -3.77
CA GLN A 38 -3.23 6.06 -2.76
C GLN A 38 -1.77 6.54 -2.94
N ASN A 39 -1.48 7.44 -3.89
CA ASN A 39 -0.13 7.92 -4.22
C ASN A 39 0.86 6.78 -4.51
N ARG A 40 0.42 5.75 -5.23
CA ARG A 40 1.22 4.54 -5.52
C ARG A 40 1.98 4.64 -6.84
N VAL A 41 1.88 5.76 -7.54
CA VAL A 41 2.51 6.02 -8.84
C VAL A 41 3.65 7.01 -8.65
N ARG A 42 4.82 6.69 -9.19
CA ARG A 42 5.98 7.59 -9.23
C ARG A 42 6.47 7.74 -10.66
N ILE A 43 6.35 8.94 -11.21
CA ILE A 43 6.93 9.27 -12.51
C ILE A 43 8.44 9.45 -12.31
N VAL A 44 9.24 8.69 -13.06
CA VAL A 44 10.70 8.72 -13.01
C VAL A 44 11.22 9.73 -14.02
N GLU A 45 10.68 9.68 -15.23
CA GLU A 45 11.03 10.57 -16.34
C GLU A 45 9.80 10.74 -17.21
N ALA A 46 9.49 11.95 -17.64
CA ALA A 46 8.39 12.16 -18.58
C ALA A 46 8.63 13.36 -19.48
N ASP A 47 8.26 13.18 -20.74
CA ASP A 47 8.17 14.19 -21.76
C ASP A 47 6.81 14.08 -22.49
N ASP A 48 6.59 14.92 -23.50
CA ASP A 48 5.33 14.96 -24.23
C ASP A 48 5.00 13.69 -25.03
N ALA A 49 6.00 12.86 -25.33
CA ALA A 49 5.89 11.66 -26.15
C ALA A 49 6.17 10.36 -25.38
N GLN A 50 6.76 10.40 -24.19
CA GLN A 50 7.16 9.24 -23.40
C GLN A 50 7.07 9.51 -21.89
N ILE A 51 6.55 8.52 -21.15
CA ILE A 51 6.57 8.48 -19.68
C ILE A 51 7.25 7.19 -19.25
N THR A 52 8.21 7.29 -18.33
CA THR A 52 8.82 6.19 -17.60
C THR A 52 8.45 6.33 -16.12
N SER A 53 7.94 5.28 -15.51
CA SER A 53 7.35 5.34 -14.17
C SER A 53 7.44 4.01 -13.43
N ALA A 54 7.29 4.07 -12.11
CA ALA A 54 7.19 2.91 -11.24
C ALA A 54 5.87 2.97 -10.46
N VAL A 55 5.11 1.87 -10.45
CA VAL A 55 3.81 1.76 -9.80
C VAL A 55 3.87 0.66 -8.75
N ILE A 56 3.54 0.98 -7.50
CA ILE A 56 3.45 0.00 -6.42
C ILE A 56 2.10 -0.70 -6.57
N GLY A 57 2.05 -1.88 -7.17
CA GLY A 57 0.84 -2.70 -7.24
C GLY A 57 0.70 -3.61 -6.01
N ASN A 58 -0.37 -4.41 -5.95
CA ASN A 58 -0.65 -5.23 -4.77
C ASN A 58 0.37 -6.36 -4.55
N SER A 59 1.02 -6.82 -5.62
CA SER A 59 1.98 -7.93 -5.57
C SER A 59 3.43 -7.49 -5.77
N GLY A 60 3.72 -6.18 -5.76
CA GLY A 60 5.08 -5.67 -5.89
C GLY A 60 5.18 -4.35 -6.67
N LEU A 61 6.41 -3.97 -6.97
CA LEU A 61 6.74 -2.79 -7.78
C LEU A 61 6.72 -3.15 -9.27
N TYR A 62 6.01 -2.36 -10.07
CA TYR A 62 5.89 -2.54 -11.50
C TYR A 62 6.48 -1.36 -12.25
N GLU A 63 7.38 -1.64 -13.19
CA GLU A 63 7.94 -0.63 -14.08
C GLU A 63 7.02 -0.47 -15.30
N GLN A 64 6.83 0.78 -15.69
CA GLN A 64 5.92 1.16 -16.75
C GLN A 64 6.56 2.19 -17.67
N THR A 65 6.49 1.93 -18.97
CA THR A 65 6.83 2.89 -20.01
C THR A 65 5.63 3.10 -20.93
N ILE A 66 5.23 4.34 -21.16
CA ILE A 66 4.15 4.72 -22.08
C ILE A 66 4.76 5.64 -23.14
N ARG A 67 4.45 5.42 -24.42
CA ARG A 67 4.98 6.22 -25.53
C ARG A 67 3.90 6.53 -26.56
N LEU A 68 3.84 7.77 -27.04
CA LEU A 68 3.16 8.14 -28.28
C LEU A 68 4.14 7.98 -29.44
N LYS A 69 3.83 7.08 -30.37
CA LYS A 69 4.63 6.88 -31.58
C LYS A 69 3.71 6.58 -32.77
N GLU A 70 3.88 7.31 -33.88
CA GLU A 70 3.17 7.05 -35.15
C GLU A 70 1.63 7.02 -34.98
N GLY A 71 1.06 7.95 -34.20
CA GLY A 71 -0.39 7.98 -33.95
C GLY A 71 -0.90 6.82 -33.08
N HIS A 72 -0.02 6.18 -32.32
CA HIS A 72 -0.39 5.11 -31.40
C HIS A 72 0.19 5.32 -30.01
N LEU A 73 -0.64 5.04 -29.01
CA LEU A 73 -0.25 4.95 -27.61
C LEU A 73 0.25 3.54 -27.31
N ILE A 74 1.55 3.40 -27.08
CA ILE A 74 2.22 2.15 -26.78
C ILE A 74 2.51 2.11 -25.28
N SER A 75 1.91 1.17 -24.56
CA SER A 75 2.18 0.96 -23.14
C SER A 75 2.94 -0.36 -22.92
N LYS A 76 3.99 -0.32 -22.10
CA LYS A 76 4.78 -1.47 -21.67
C LYS A 76 4.79 -1.54 -20.14
N CYS A 77 4.18 -2.59 -19.60
CA CYS A 77 4.18 -2.85 -18.15
C CYS A 77 4.93 -4.13 -17.84
N SER A 78 5.64 -4.18 -16.72
CA SER A 78 6.22 -5.41 -16.17
C SER A 78 5.19 -6.36 -15.54
N CYS A 79 3.91 -5.96 -15.43
CA CYS A 79 2.88 -6.84 -14.86
C CYS A 79 2.48 -7.99 -15.80
N ALA A 80 2.07 -9.12 -15.20
CA ALA A 80 1.58 -10.33 -15.88
C ALA A 80 0.04 -10.37 -16.05
N LEU A 81 -0.66 -9.25 -15.83
CA LEU A 81 -2.11 -9.14 -15.97
C LEU A 81 -2.55 -8.93 -17.43
N PRO A 82 -3.36 -9.82 -18.03
CA PRO A 82 -3.86 -9.70 -19.40
C PRO A 82 -5.06 -8.75 -19.46
N GLU A 83 -4.84 -7.48 -19.12
CA GLU A 83 -5.85 -6.43 -19.21
C GLU A 83 -5.73 -5.71 -20.56
N GLU A 84 -6.74 -5.87 -21.41
CA GLU A 84 -6.87 -5.16 -22.69
C GLU A 84 -7.78 -3.93 -22.54
N PRO A 85 -7.47 -2.82 -23.23
CA PRO A 85 -6.27 -2.57 -24.01
C PRO A 85 -5.13 -1.99 -23.15
N MET A 86 -5.34 -1.76 -21.86
CA MET A 86 -4.34 -1.22 -20.92
C MET A 86 -4.53 -1.85 -19.54
N CYS A 87 -3.43 -2.09 -18.83
CA CYS A 87 -3.53 -2.50 -17.44
C CYS A 87 -3.80 -1.32 -16.50
N ARG A 88 -4.36 -1.62 -15.33
CA ARG A 88 -4.58 -0.71 -14.20
C ARG A 88 -3.38 0.17 -13.86
N HIS A 89 -2.15 -0.35 -14.00
CA HIS A 89 -0.91 0.41 -13.75
C HIS A 89 -0.67 1.46 -14.83
N SER A 90 -0.88 1.11 -16.11
CA SER A 90 -0.76 2.05 -17.22
C SER A 90 -1.78 3.18 -17.11
N ILE A 91 -3.01 2.85 -16.70
CA ILE A 91 -4.08 3.83 -16.48
C ILE A 91 -3.69 4.79 -15.34
N ALA A 92 -3.24 4.26 -14.20
CA ALA A 92 -2.82 5.08 -13.07
C ALA A 92 -1.70 6.07 -13.44
N VAL A 93 -0.76 5.65 -14.29
CA VAL A 93 0.34 6.49 -14.78
C VAL A 93 -0.15 7.61 -15.70
N LEU A 94 -1.07 7.31 -16.62
CA LEU A 94 -1.65 8.35 -17.49
C LEU A 94 -2.42 9.39 -16.69
N LEU A 95 -3.20 8.95 -15.69
CA LEU A 95 -3.94 9.87 -14.82
C LEU A 95 -3.00 10.75 -13.99
N GLU A 96 -1.92 10.18 -13.45
CA GLU A 96 -0.92 10.93 -12.69
C GLU A 96 -0.15 11.91 -13.58
N TYR A 97 0.22 11.49 -14.79
CA TYR A 97 0.88 12.37 -15.75
C TYR A 97 -0.02 13.53 -16.18
N HIS A 98 -1.29 13.27 -16.45
CA HIS A 98 -2.25 14.31 -16.77
C HIS A 98 -2.39 15.34 -15.64
N ARG A 99 -2.47 14.87 -14.37
CA ARG A 99 -2.49 15.75 -13.19
C ARG A 99 -1.20 16.57 -13.05
N TRP A 100 -0.05 15.97 -13.36
CA TRP A 100 1.26 16.60 -13.27
C TRP A 100 1.52 17.61 -14.40
N ALA A 101 1.08 17.30 -15.62
CA ALA A 101 1.35 18.05 -16.83
C ALA A 101 0.35 19.19 -17.09
N GLN A 102 -0.80 19.23 -16.42
CA GLN A 102 -1.73 20.36 -16.56
C GLN A 102 -1.11 21.65 -15.98
N PRO A 103 -1.08 22.76 -16.74
CA PRO A 103 -0.80 24.06 -16.16
C PRO A 103 -1.87 24.31 -15.10
N ARG A 104 -1.43 24.79 -13.92
CA ARG A 104 -2.14 24.88 -12.63
C ARG A 104 -3.34 25.86 -12.64
N ASN A 105 -4.15 25.85 -13.69
CA ASN A 105 -5.13 26.89 -14.03
C ASN A 105 -6.56 26.58 -13.57
N ASN A 106 -6.80 25.45 -12.88
CA ASN A 106 -8.12 25.09 -12.32
C ASN A 106 -8.11 24.67 -10.84
N GLN A 107 -7.03 24.96 -10.10
CA GLN A 107 -6.98 24.77 -8.63
C GLN A 107 -7.08 26.09 -7.84
N GLN A 108 -7.71 27.13 -8.39
CA GLN A 108 -8.24 28.23 -7.58
C GLN A 108 -9.60 27.85 -6.96
N LYS A 109 -9.61 26.80 -6.14
CA LYS A 109 -10.52 26.64 -5.01
C LYS A 109 -9.97 25.54 -4.10
N LYS A 110 -9.35 26.01 -3.00
CA LYS A 110 -8.67 25.31 -1.91
C LYS A 110 -7.17 25.08 -2.11
N SER A 111 -6.43 25.50 -1.09
CA SER A 111 -4.98 25.50 -0.87
C SER A 111 -4.13 26.44 -1.75
N LYS A 112 -3.94 27.64 -1.21
CA LYS A 112 -2.92 28.64 -1.54
C LYS A 112 -1.53 27.98 -1.43
N ALA A 113 -0.76 27.96 -2.50
CA ALA A 113 0.63 27.50 -2.50
C ALA A 113 1.48 28.41 -3.38
N SER A 114 2.43 29.07 -2.74
CA SER A 114 3.42 29.97 -3.32
C SER A 114 4.36 29.28 -4.31
N PRO A 115 4.91 30.02 -5.28
CA PRO A 115 5.91 29.51 -6.21
C PRO A 115 7.32 29.62 -5.60
N ALA A 116 8.08 28.52 -5.66
CA ALA A 116 9.53 28.54 -5.46
C ALA A 116 10.23 28.94 -6.79
N PRO A 117 11.42 29.56 -6.73
CA PRO A 117 12.06 30.20 -7.88
C PRO A 117 12.74 29.20 -8.81
N GLN A 118 12.60 29.38 -10.13
CA GLN A 118 13.38 28.66 -11.13
C GLN A 118 14.83 29.18 -11.17
N PRO A 119 15.84 28.31 -11.43
CA PRO A 119 17.19 28.73 -11.76
C PRO A 119 17.24 29.26 -13.21
N ALA A 120 17.78 30.46 -13.40
CA ALA A 120 18.01 31.03 -14.73
C ALA A 120 19.27 30.43 -15.35
N GLU A 121 19.14 29.77 -16.51
CA GLU A 121 20.25 29.48 -17.42
C GLU A 121 20.56 30.70 -18.32
N PRO A 122 21.83 30.87 -18.75
CA PRO A 122 22.33 32.11 -19.35
C PRO A 122 22.02 32.21 -20.85
N PRO A 123 21.66 33.39 -21.38
CA PRO A 123 21.57 33.57 -22.82
C PRO A 123 22.97 33.84 -23.41
N THR A 124 23.31 32.99 -24.38
CA THR A 124 24.48 33.07 -25.25
C THR A 124 24.48 34.38 -26.05
N ASN A 125 25.58 35.12 -25.94
CA ASN A 125 25.78 36.43 -26.55
C ASN A 125 26.42 36.26 -27.95
N ARG A 126 25.83 36.86 -28.99
CA ARG A 126 26.52 37.11 -30.25
C ARG A 126 26.10 38.46 -30.84
N ASP A 127 27.07 39.37 -30.79
CA ASP A 127 27.32 40.51 -31.66
C ASP A 127 26.16 41.41 -32.05
N SER A 128 25.96 42.46 -31.24
CA SER A 128 25.76 43.84 -31.71
C SER A 128 25.91 44.78 -30.52
N ALA A 129 26.96 45.61 -30.54
CA ALA A 129 27.22 46.59 -29.50
C ALA A 129 26.09 47.65 -29.41
N PRO A 130 25.51 47.89 -28.22
CA PRO A 130 24.86 49.15 -27.92
C PRO A 130 25.77 50.01 -27.07
N ALA A 131 25.87 51.28 -27.43
CA ALA A 131 26.57 52.35 -26.73
C ALA A 131 26.39 52.31 -25.19
N PRO A 132 27.38 52.81 -24.41
CA PRO A 132 27.25 52.87 -22.96
C PRO A 132 26.00 53.68 -22.61
N ARG A 133 25.03 53.01 -21.98
CA ARG A 133 23.89 53.67 -21.35
C ARG A 133 24.45 54.61 -20.29
N SER A 134 24.47 55.89 -20.62
CA SER A 134 24.64 56.98 -19.67
C SER A 134 23.73 56.73 -18.48
N ALA A 135 24.31 56.53 -17.29
CA ALA A 135 23.57 56.54 -16.05
C ALA A 135 22.84 57.88 -15.94
N PRO A 136 21.53 57.90 -15.64
CA PRO A 136 20.87 59.15 -15.32
C PRO A 136 21.53 59.68 -14.04
N THR A 137 22.20 60.82 -14.15
CA THR A 137 22.65 61.58 -12.98
C THR A 137 21.39 62.10 -12.29
N THR A 138 20.86 61.35 -11.31
CA THR A 138 19.74 61.79 -10.49
C THR A 138 20.20 62.94 -9.62
N ASP A 139 19.76 64.15 -9.94
CA ASP A 139 19.91 65.34 -9.11
C ASP A 139 18.95 65.24 -7.93
N LEU A 140 19.31 64.37 -6.97
CA LEU A 140 18.52 64.11 -5.77
C LEU A 140 18.49 65.36 -4.90
N LYS A 141 17.31 65.96 -4.77
CA LYS A 141 17.14 67.11 -3.88
C LYS A 141 17.35 66.67 -2.44
N LEU A 142 18.16 67.42 -1.68
CA LEU A 142 18.42 67.16 -0.26
C LEU A 142 17.13 66.99 0.56
N GLY A 143 16.05 67.70 0.21
CA GLY A 143 14.74 67.54 0.84
C GLY A 143 14.08 66.18 0.64
N GLU A 144 14.26 65.54 -0.51
CA GLU A 144 13.75 64.18 -0.78
C GLU A 144 14.55 63.14 0.02
N VAL A 145 15.87 63.33 0.10
CA VAL A 145 16.76 62.47 0.90
C VAL A 145 16.43 62.56 2.39
N MET A 146 16.21 63.77 2.92
CA MET A 146 15.81 63.96 4.32
C MET A 146 14.46 63.30 4.63
N ALA A 147 13.47 63.47 3.74
CA ALA A 147 12.16 62.83 3.90
C ALA A 147 12.26 61.29 3.81
N PHE A 148 13.16 60.75 2.99
CA PHE A 148 13.45 59.32 2.97
C PHE A 148 14.09 58.83 4.27
N VAL A 149 15.04 59.58 4.84
CA VAL A 149 15.67 59.22 6.12
C VAL A 149 14.64 59.19 7.25
N GLU A 150 13.73 60.16 7.30
CA GLU A 150 12.63 60.17 8.27
C GLU A 150 11.69 58.96 8.09
N TRP A 151 11.30 58.66 6.86
CA TRP A 151 10.49 57.47 6.56
C TRP A 151 11.22 56.18 6.92
N PHE A 152 12.51 56.08 6.61
CA PHE A 152 13.33 54.91 6.88
C PHE A 152 13.50 54.68 8.39
N GLN A 153 13.72 55.73 9.18
CA GLN A 153 13.77 55.63 10.65
C GLN A 153 12.46 55.13 11.25
N LEU A 154 11.31 55.55 10.71
CA LEU A 154 10.00 55.02 11.11
C LEU A 154 9.83 53.56 10.66
N GLY A 155 10.32 53.22 9.47
CA GLY A 155 10.33 51.85 8.95
C GLY A 155 11.15 50.90 9.80
N VAL A 156 12.36 51.28 10.21
CA VAL A 156 13.21 50.46 11.10
C VAL A 156 12.50 50.18 12.43
N LYS A 157 11.87 51.20 13.04
CA LYS A 157 11.08 51.01 14.27
C LYS A 157 9.84 50.14 14.09
N ALA A 158 9.27 50.09 12.89
CA ALA A 158 8.15 49.21 12.57
C ALA A 158 8.64 47.76 12.40
N LEU A 159 9.77 47.56 11.72
CA LEU A 159 10.41 46.25 11.56
C LEU A 159 10.80 45.63 12.90
N GLU A 160 11.39 46.41 13.81
CA GLU A 160 11.71 45.98 15.18
C GLU A 160 10.47 45.50 15.96
N ARG A 161 9.29 46.02 15.61
CA ARG A 161 8.00 45.66 16.21
C ARG A 161 7.24 44.58 15.42
N GLY A 162 7.76 44.13 14.29
CA GLY A 162 7.09 43.18 13.39
C GLY A 162 5.93 43.78 12.59
N GLU A 163 5.77 45.10 12.60
CA GLU A 163 4.70 45.82 11.91
C GLU A 163 5.05 46.07 10.43
N PRO A 164 4.04 46.25 9.54
CA PRO A 164 4.29 46.58 8.14
C PRO A 164 4.96 47.95 8.00
N LEU A 165 5.76 48.12 6.94
CA LEU A 165 6.42 49.39 6.65
C LEU A 165 5.39 50.51 6.38
N PRO A 166 5.66 51.74 6.86
CA PRO A 166 4.72 52.87 6.73
C PRO A 166 4.51 53.28 5.27
N GLU A 167 3.32 53.79 4.96
CA GLU A 167 3.00 54.27 3.62
C GLU A 167 3.84 55.48 3.21
N SER A 168 4.18 55.53 1.92
CA SER A 168 5.10 56.52 1.35
C SER A 168 4.39 57.70 0.67
N SER A 169 3.09 57.91 0.96
CA SER A 169 2.15 58.78 0.22
C SER A 169 2.55 60.26 0.13
N LYS A 170 3.66 60.67 0.75
CA LYS A 170 4.25 62.02 0.73
C LYS A 170 5.59 62.13 0.00
N LEU A 171 6.18 61.01 -0.45
CA LEU A 171 7.48 60.94 -1.09
C LEU A 171 7.31 60.72 -2.60
N GLY A 172 7.41 61.81 -3.36
CA GLY A 172 7.48 61.79 -4.83
C GLY A 172 8.91 61.94 -5.34
N GLY A 173 9.12 61.77 -6.65
CA GLY A 173 10.43 61.92 -7.28
C GLY A 173 11.22 60.61 -7.40
N ASP A 174 12.52 60.72 -7.59
CA ASP A 174 13.41 59.60 -7.96
C ASP A 174 13.62 58.57 -6.83
N ILE A 175 13.19 58.90 -5.60
CA ILE A 175 13.29 58.02 -4.41
C ILE A 175 12.06 57.11 -4.24
N ALA A 176 10.92 57.47 -4.85
CA ALA A 176 9.70 56.67 -4.74
C ALA A 176 9.86 55.20 -5.22
N PRO A 177 10.57 54.91 -6.34
CA PRO A 177 10.84 53.53 -6.75
C PRO A 177 11.65 52.73 -5.71
N TRP A 178 12.55 53.38 -4.97
CA TRP A 178 13.36 52.73 -3.94
C TRP A 178 12.51 52.35 -2.73
N ILE A 179 11.66 53.26 -2.28
CA ILE A 179 10.73 53.00 -1.18
C ILE A 179 9.79 51.85 -1.55
N GLN A 180 9.25 51.85 -2.78
CA GLN A 180 8.40 50.77 -3.25
C GLN A 180 9.15 49.43 -3.34
N ALA A 181 10.41 49.43 -3.78
CA ALA A 181 11.24 48.23 -3.82
C ALA A 181 11.48 47.66 -2.40
N ILE A 182 11.76 48.52 -1.42
CA ILE A 182 11.94 48.12 -0.02
C ILE A 182 10.65 47.53 0.55
N ARG A 183 9.49 48.13 0.30
CA ARG A 183 8.19 47.60 0.73
C ARG A 183 7.88 46.25 0.10
N ASN A 184 8.14 46.08 -1.20
CA ASN A 184 7.93 44.81 -1.90
C ASN A 184 8.88 43.72 -1.40
N LEU A 185 10.09 44.07 -0.96
CA LEU A 185 11.02 43.12 -0.34
C LEU A 185 10.51 42.66 1.03
N GLU A 186 10.04 43.58 1.85
CA GLU A 186 9.50 43.29 3.18
C GLU A 186 8.22 42.46 3.12
N GLU A 187 7.30 42.77 2.21
CA GLU A 187 6.08 41.97 2.03
C GLU A 187 6.41 40.53 1.62
N ARG A 188 7.33 40.36 0.65
CA ARG A 188 7.78 39.03 0.26
C ARG A 188 8.49 38.28 1.38
N ARG A 189 9.26 38.98 2.23
CA ARG A 189 9.88 38.37 3.43
C ARG A 189 8.80 37.83 4.35
N ARG A 190 7.79 38.64 4.67
CA ARG A 190 6.66 38.28 5.54
C ARG A 190 5.87 37.10 4.98
N GLU A 191 5.52 37.13 3.70
CA GLU A 191 4.86 36.02 3.02
C GLU A 191 5.71 34.74 3.10
N SER A 192 7.03 34.87 2.87
CA SER A 192 7.97 33.74 2.97
C SER A 192 8.02 33.14 4.39
N GLU A 193 8.02 33.97 5.42
CA GLU A 193 8.01 33.52 6.83
C GLU A 193 6.70 32.81 7.17
N GLU A 194 5.55 33.31 6.72
CA GLU A 194 4.26 32.65 6.91
C GLU A 194 4.23 31.27 6.23
N ILE A 195 4.74 31.18 4.98
CA ILE A 195 4.85 29.91 4.25
C ILE A 195 5.78 28.95 5.01
N GLN A 196 6.92 29.43 5.50
CA GLN A 196 7.87 28.62 6.24
C GLN A 196 7.24 28.05 7.52
N ILE A 197 6.57 28.88 8.33
CA ILE A 197 5.87 28.43 9.54
C ILE A 197 4.82 27.37 9.22
N ASN A 198 4.04 27.60 8.15
CA ASN A 198 3.03 26.65 7.70
C ASN A 198 3.66 25.31 7.29
N LEU A 199 4.73 25.33 6.48
CA LEU A 199 5.46 24.13 6.06
C LEU A 199 6.08 23.38 7.23
N GLU A 200 6.64 24.08 8.22
CA GLU A 200 7.19 23.46 9.42
C GLU A 200 6.12 22.79 10.29
N SER A 201 4.93 23.39 10.39
CA SER A 201 3.78 22.78 11.05
C SER A 201 3.28 21.53 10.31
N ASP A 202 3.21 21.62 8.99
CA ASP A 202 2.84 20.54 8.08
C ASP A 202 3.81 19.35 8.19
N MET A 203 5.11 19.64 8.24
CA MET A 203 6.17 18.64 8.42
C MET A 203 6.02 17.92 9.76
N ARG A 204 5.87 18.67 10.86
CA ARG A 204 5.62 18.10 12.20
C ARG A 204 4.38 17.21 12.24
N THR A 205 3.31 17.61 11.55
CA THR A 205 2.07 16.83 11.45
C THR A 205 2.28 15.52 10.69
N ARG A 206 3.01 15.57 9.56
CA ARG A 206 3.36 14.38 8.77
C ARG A 206 4.28 13.44 9.54
N GLU A 207 5.29 13.96 10.23
CA GLU A 207 6.18 13.18 11.11
C GLU A 207 5.40 12.46 12.21
N ALA A 208 4.50 13.16 12.90
CA ALA A 208 3.64 12.56 13.92
C ALA A 208 2.72 11.47 13.33
N TYR A 209 2.22 11.67 12.11
CA TYR A 209 1.40 10.66 11.43
C TYR A 209 2.20 9.41 11.07
N VAL A 210 3.40 9.59 10.51
CA VAL A 210 4.32 8.46 10.22
C VAL A 210 4.66 7.72 11.50
N GLY A 211 4.97 8.42 12.59
CA GLY A 211 5.24 7.80 13.89
C GLY A 211 4.08 6.92 14.39
N ARG A 212 2.83 7.37 14.24
CA ARG A 212 1.65 6.56 14.59
C ARG A 212 1.50 5.32 13.70
N LEU A 213 1.67 5.46 12.38
CA LEU A 213 1.62 4.31 11.47
C LEU A 213 2.71 3.29 11.78
N THR A 214 3.92 3.74 12.11
CA THR A 214 5.02 2.86 12.52
C THR A 214 4.67 2.09 13.79
N GLN A 215 4.10 2.76 14.81
CA GLN A 215 3.65 2.09 16.04
C GLN A 215 2.54 1.07 15.77
N GLN A 216 1.56 1.41 14.92
CA GLN A 216 0.49 0.47 14.53
C GLN A 216 1.04 -0.75 13.79
N LEU A 217 2.01 -0.56 12.90
CA LEU A 217 2.66 -1.66 12.19
C LEU A 217 3.41 -2.57 13.17
N GLN A 218 4.14 -2.01 14.13
CA GLN A 218 4.86 -2.78 15.15
C GLN A 218 3.88 -3.61 16.01
N ALA A 219 2.80 -3.00 16.49
CA ALA A 219 1.77 -3.72 17.25
C ALA A 219 1.13 -4.85 16.43
N SER A 220 0.78 -4.59 15.17
CA SER A 220 0.21 -5.62 14.28
C SER A 220 1.19 -6.76 14.00
N MET A 221 2.49 -6.47 13.89
CA MET A 221 3.53 -7.50 13.74
C MET A 221 3.66 -8.35 15.00
N GLU A 222 3.54 -7.77 16.19
CA GLU A 222 3.56 -8.52 17.46
C GLU A 222 2.33 -9.42 17.60
N GLU A 223 1.15 -8.91 17.28
CA GLU A 223 -0.09 -9.69 17.25
C GLU A 223 0.01 -10.85 16.25
N MET A 224 0.54 -10.61 15.06
CA MET A 224 0.74 -11.66 14.05
C MET A 224 1.70 -12.74 14.53
N LYS A 225 2.81 -12.38 15.18
CA LYS A 225 3.76 -13.34 15.76
C LYS A 225 3.10 -14.18 16.86
N ALA A 226 2.31 -13.55 17.73
CA ALA A 226 1.57 -14.27 18.77
C ALA A 226 0.54 -15.24 18.16
N ALA A 227 -0.22 -14.79 17.16
CA ALA A 227 -1.18 -15.64 16.45
C ALA A 227 -0.49 -16.81 15.74
N GLN A 228 0.68 -16.58 15.13
CA GLN A 228 1.49 -17.63 14.49
C GLN A 228 1.97 -18.68 15.50
N ALA A 229 2.46 -18.24 16.67
CA ALA A 229 2.89 -19.16 17.74
C ALA A 229 1.72 -20.03 18.23
N ASN A 230 0.56 -19.42 18.45
CA ASN A 230 -0.65 -20.15 18.85
C ASN A 230 -1.10 -21.17 17.79
N ALA A 231 -1.04 -20.80 16.51
CA ALA A 231 -1.38 -21.71 15.42
C ALA A 231 -0.43 -22.92 15.36
N GLN A 232 0.88 -22.68 15.57
CA GLN A 232 1.87 -23.76 15.63
C GLN A 232 1.62 -24.70 16.83
N GLN A 233 1.29 -24.13 17.99
CA GLN A 233 0.94 -24.94 19.17
C GLN A 233 -0.31 -25.79 18.91
N LEU A 234 -1.39 -25.20 18.39
CA LEU A 234 -2.61 -25.93 18.05
C LEU A 234 -2.35 -27.04 17.03
N GLN A 235 -1.45 -26.80 16.07
CA GLN A 235 -1.07 -27.82 15.10
C GLN A 235 -0.34 -29.00 15.76
N GLN A 236 0.53 -28.74 16.75
CA GLN A 236 1.19 -29.78 17.54
C GLN A 236 0.19 -30.59 18.38
N GLU A 237 -0.75 -29.91 19.04
CA GLU A 237 -1.82 -30.55 19.80
C GLU A 237 -2.71 -31.43 18.91
N LEU A 238 -3.06 -30.94 17.71
CA LEU A 238 -3.83 -31.70 16.72
C LEU A 238 -3.08 -32.95 16.27
N THR A 239 -1.76 -32.85 16.01
CA THR A 239 -0.94 -34.03 15.68
C THR A 239 -0.92 -35.03 16.83
N SER A 240 -0.76 -34.59 18.07
CA SER A 240 -0.82 -35.45 19.26
C SER A 240 -2.18 -36.14 19.40
N CYS A 241 -3.28 -35.41 19.22
CA CYS A 241 -4.63 -35.99 19.20
C CYS A 241 -4.82 -37.04 18.11
N LYS A 242 -4.28 -36.81 16.90
CA LYS A 242 -4.32 -37.81 15.82
C LYS A 242 -3.56 -39.08 16.19
N GLU A 243 -2.38 -38.95 16.81
CA GLU A 243 -1.61 -40.10 17.28
C GLU A 243 -2.36 -40.88 18.38
N MET A 244 -2.98 -40.18 19.33
CA MET A 244 -3.80 -40.83 20.36
C MET A 244 -4.99 -41.56 19.75
N LEU A 245 -5.68 -40.97 18.77
CA LEU A 245 -6.78 -41.63 18.06
C LEU A 245 -6.33 -42.87 17.31
N ALA A 246 -5.13 -42.86 16.70
CA ALA A 246 -4.56 -44.03 16.04
C ALA A 246 -4.33 -45.17 17.04
N LYS A 247 -3.78 -44.87 18.23
CA LYS A 247 -3.62 -45.86 19.32
C LYS A 247 -4.95 -46.41 19.81
N VAL A 248 -5.97 -45.56 19.95
CA VAL A 248 -7.32 -46.01 20.32
C VAL A 248 -7.88 -46.96 19.27
N ALA A 249 -7.69 -46.67 17.98
CA ALA A 249 -8.13 -47.55 16.90
C ALA A 249 -7.42 -48.92 16.94
N GLU A 250 -6.12 -48.95 17.25
CA GLU A 250 -5.35 -50.18 17.46
C GLU A 250 -5.92 -50.99 18.64
N VAL A 251 -6.15 -50.37 19.80
CA VAL A 251 -6.75 -51.04 20.96
C VAL A 251 -8.14 -51.60 20.64
N VAL A 252 -8.98 -50.86 19.91
CA VAL A 252 -10.30 -51.35 19.47
C VAL A 252 -10.16 -52.60 18.60
N SER A 253 -9.16 -52.65 17.72
CA SER A 253 -8.89 -53.84 16.90
C SER A 253 -8.43 -55.04 17.73
N GLU A 254 -7.60 -54.82 18.75
CA GLU A 254 -7.18 -55.87 19.69
C GLU A 254 -8.36 -56.41 20.50
N VAL A 255 -9.23 -55.54 21.01
CA VAL A 255 -10.45 -55.94 21.72
C VAL A 255 -11.36 -56.79 20.83
N GLY A 256 -11.52 -56.43 19.55
CA GLY A 256 -12.27 -57.25 18.58
C GLY A 256 -11.64 -58.64 18.35
N SER A 257 -10.32 -58.73 18.34
CA SER A 257 -9.59 -60.00 18.27
C SER A 257 -9.84 -60.85 19.52
N TYR A 258 -9.75 -60.25 20.72
CA TYR A 258 -10.01 -60.94 21.98
C TYR A 258 -11.47 -61.43 22.08
N ASP A 259 -12.45 -60.64 21.66
CA ASP A 259 -13.86 -61.06 21.60
C ASP A 259 -14.05 -62.28 20.68
N SER A 260 -13.37 -62.29 19.53
CA SER A 260 -13.40 -63.42 18.59
C SER A 260 -12.77 -64.69 19.19
N GLN A 261 -11.64 -64.55 19.88
CA GLN A 261 -10.98 -65.65 20.60
C GLN A 261 -11.86 -66.19 21.73
N LEU A 262 -12.48 -65.31 22.53
CA LEU A 262 -13.40 -65.69 23.61
C LEU A 262 -14.60 -66.45 23.07
N LYS A 263 -15.20 -66.02 21.96
CA LYS A 263 -16.29 -66.75 21.29
C LYS A 263 -15.85 -68.14 20.84
N SER A 264 -14.64 -68.28 20.29
CA SER A 264 -14.07 -69.58 19.93
C SER A 264 -13.92 -70.50 21.15
N ILE A 265 -13.29 -70.01 22.23
CA ILE A 265 -13.12 -70.77 23.49
C ILE A 265 -14.48 -71.16 24.08
N ALA A 266 -15.44 -70.24 24.12
CA ALA A 266 -16.79 -70.52 24.61
C ALA A 266 -17.46 -71.63 23.78
N SER A 267 -17.30 -71.61 22.45
CA SER A 267 -17.81 -72.66 21.57
C SER A 267 -17.15 -74.02 21.82
N GLU A 268 -15.83 -74.04 22.07
CA GLU A 268 -15.08 -75.25 22.39
C GLU A 268 -15.50 -75.83 23.74
N VAL A 269 -15.65 -74.97 24.77
CA VAL A 269 -16.12 -75.36 26.09
C VAL A 269 -17.53 -75.96 26.02
N LEU A 270 -18.45 -75.35 25.27
CA LEU A 270 -19.79 -75.90 25.04
C LEU A 270 -19.74 -77.26 24.34
N SER A 271 -18.89 -77.40 23.33
CA SER A 271 -18.66 -78.67 22.63
C SER A 271 -18.14 -79.76 23.57
N LYS A 272 -17.10 -79.47 24.36
CA LYS A 272 -16.53 -80.39 25.35
C LYS A 272 -17.53 -80.74 26.46
N GLY A 273 -18.33 -79.79 26.91
CA GLY A 273 -19.44 -80.03 27.85
C GLY A 273 -20.42 -81.05 27.29
N SER A 274 -20.83 -80.89 26.03
CA SER A 274 -21.71 -81.87 25.37
C SER A 274 -21.07 -83.27 25.23
N GLN A 275 -19.75 -83.36 25.07
CA GLN A 275 -19.03 -84.64 25.04
C GLN A 275 -19.00 -85.30 26.42
N LEU A 276 -18.78 -84.53 27.48
CA LEU A 276 -18.83 -85.01 28.86
C LEU A 276 -20.23 -85.51 29.23
N ASP A 277 -21.29 -84.79 28.83
CA ASP A 277 -22.67 -85.23 29.06
C ASP A 277 -22.98 -86.57 28.37
N LYS A 278 -22.52 -86.75 27.13
CA LYS A 278 -22.62 -88.03 26.42
C LYS A 278 -21.89 -89.14 27.17
N LEU A 279 -20.67 -88.88 27.64
CA LEU A 279 -19.88 -89.84 28.41
C LEU A 279 -20.57 -90.20 29.74
N ALA A 280 -21.11 -89.21 30.44
CA ALA A 280 -21.87 -89.40 31.67
C ALA A 280 -23.16 -90.20 31.42
N HIS A 281 -23.80 -90.04 30.26
CA HIS A 281 -24.93 -90.88 29.84
C HIS A 281 -24.50 -92.33 29.59
N SER A 282 -23.40 -92.55 28.85
CA SER A 282 -22.84 -93.88 28.61
C SER A 282 -22.44 -94.59 29.92
N PHE A 283 -21.83 -93.89 30.87
CA PHE A 283 -21.54 -94.45 32.20
C PHE A 283 -22.82 -94.84 32.96
N ARG A 284 -23.88 -94.04 32.85
CA ARG A 284 -25.18 -94.37 33.44
C ARG A 284 -25.76 -95.63 32.82
N GLU A 285 -25.72 -95.78 31.49
CA GLU A 285 -26.17 -97.00 30.79
C GLU A 285 -25.36 -98.23 31.21
N VAL A 286 -24.02 -98.11 31.27
CA VAL A 286 -23.14 -99.19 31.75
C VAL A 286 -23.45 -99.56 33.20
N SER A 287 -23.69 -98.57 34.08
CA SER A 287 -24.08 -98.85 35.46
C SER A 287 -25.44 -99.56 35.56
N ILE A 288 -26.41 -99.19 34.72
CA ILE A 288 -27.74 -99.83 34.67
C ILE A 288 -27.61 -101.28 34.20
N THR A 289 -26.84 -101.54 33.14
CA THR A 289 -26.61 -102.90 32.61
C THR A 289 -25.85 -103.78 33.61
N LEU A 290 -24.81 -103.27 34.27
CA LEU A 290 -24.13 -103.96 35.36
C LEU A 290 -25.07 -104.31 36.51
N ARG A 291 -25.95 -103.40 36.93
CA ARG A 291 -26.98 -103.70 37.95
C ARG A 291 -27.95 -104.78 37.50
N ALA A 292 -28.33 -104.80 36.23
CA ALA A 292 -29.21 -105.83 35.67
C ALA A 292 -28.53 -107.21 35.68
N ILE A 293 -27.25 -107.29 35.29
CA ILE A 293 -26.45 -108.53 35.34
C ILE A 293 -26.27 -109.01 36.80
N ALA A 294 -25.98 -108.10 37.73
CA ALA A 294 -25.86 -108.41 39.16
C ALA A 294 -27.19 -108.93 39.75
N LYS A 295 -28.34 -108.38 39.34
CA LYS A 295 -29.65 -108.90 39.74
C LYS A 295 -29.98 -110.27 39.12
N ASN A 296 -29.54 -110.53 37.90
CA ASN A 296 -29.76 -111.83 37.25
C ASN A 296 -28.85 -112.93 37.80
N SER A 297 -27.65 -112.59 38.28
CA SER A 297 -26.73 -113.54 38.93
C SER A 297 -27.08 -113.85 40.39
N ALA A 298 -27.86 -113.00 41.06
CA ALA A 298 -28.38 -113.25 42.41
C ALA A 298 -29.67 -114.09 42.46
N ASN A 299 -30.22 -114.47 41.30
CA ASN A 299 -31.43 -115.31 41.15
C ASN A 299 -31.13 -116.73 40.61
N LEU A 300 -29.86 -117.16 40.70
CA LEU A 300 -29.40 -118.53 40.51
C LEU A 300 -28.99 -119.10 41.86
#